data_AF-A0A9D0W257-F1
#
_entry.id   AF-A0A9D0W257-F1
#
_cell.length_a   1.000
_cell.length_b   1.000
_cell.length_c   1.000
_cell.angle_alpha   90.00
_cell.angle_beta   90.00
_cell.angle_gamma   90.00
#
_symmetry.space_group_name_H-M   'P 1'
#
loop_
_entity.id
_entity.type
_entity.pdbx_description
1 polymer ?
#
loop_
_entity_poly.entity_id
_entity_poly.type
_entity_poly.pdbx_seq_one_letter_code
_entity_poly.pdbx_strand_id
1 'polypeptide(L)' 'MDTQKKHPKVYSFEFFPPKTDEGAEKLRRTRDELAKLKPRFFSVTFGAGGSTRE' A
#
# COMPACT_ATOMS: atom_id res chain seq x y z
N MET A 1 3.77 14.25 25.57
CA MET A 1 3.74 13.19 24.53
C MET A 1 5.18 12.74 24.24
N ASP A 2 5.87 12.20 25.24
CA ASP A 2 7.27 11.74 25.10
C ASP A 2 7.38 10.23 24.90
N THR A 3 6.29 9.50 25.14
CA THR A 3 6.21 8.04 24.97
C THR A 3 6.36 7.60 23.51
N GLN A 4 5.94 8.42 22.53
CA GLN A 4 6.11 8.14 21.10
C GLN A 4 7.52 8.48 20.55
N LYS A 5 8.34 9.26 21.27
CA LYS A 5 9.70 9.61 20.82
C LYS A 5 10.65 8.41 20.86
N LYS A 6 10.31 7.36 21.61
CA LYS A 6 11.16 6.17 21.82
C LYS A 6 11.14 5.16 20.67
N HIS A 7 10.22 5.29 19.72
CA HIS A 7 10.06 4.33 18.63
C HIS A 7 10.26 4.99 17.27
N PRO A 8 11.04 4.38 16.35
CA PRO A 8 11.16 4.88 14.99
C PRO A 8 9.78 4.87 14.31
N LYS A 9 9.52 5.86 13.45
CA LYS A 9 8.30 5.88 12.63
C LYS A 9 8.30 4.69 11.68
N VAL A 10 7.22 3.93 11.69
CA VAL A 10 7.02 2.76 10.84
C VAL A 10 5.84 3.04 9.91
N TYR A 11 6.01 2.73 8.62
CA TYR A 11 4.98 2.89 7.60
C TYR A 11 4.60 1.54 7.01
N SER A 12 3.33 1.41 6.65
CA SER A 12 2.77 0.37 5.80
C SER A 12 1.59 0.97 5.03
N PHE A 13 1.34 0.47 3.83
CA PHE A 13 0.25 0.96 2.98
C PHE A 13 -0.55 -0.22 2.44
N GLU A 14 -1.84 0.00 2.25
CA GLU A 14 -2.74 -0.96 1.63
C GLU A 14 -3.27 -0.41 0.31
N PHE A 15 -3.33 -1.27 -0.70
CA PHE A 15 -3.92 -0.96 -2.00
C PHE A 15 -5.11 -1.87 -2.31
N PHE A 16 -5.99 -1.38 -3.17
CA PHE A 16 -6.99 -2.21 -3.82
C PHE A 16 -6.47 -2.65 -5.20
N PRO A 17 -6.80 -3.88 -5.65
CA PRO A 17 -6.41 -4.35 -6.97
C PRO A 17 -7.04 -3.48 -8.06
N PRO A 18 -6.26 -3.02 -9.05
CA PRO A 18 -6.77 -2.20 -10.13
C PRO A 18 -7.66 -3.03 -11.05
N LYS A 19 -8.67 -2.39 -11.67
CA LYS A 19 -9.59 -3.04 -12.63
C LYS A 19 -9.26 -2.75 -14.09
N THR A 20 -8.30 -1.85 -14.35
CA THR A 20 -7.88 -1.42 -15.70
C THR A 20 -6.37 -1.26 -15.77
N ASP A 21 -5.82 -1.25 -16.99
CA ASP A 21 -4.39 -1.07 -17.23
C ASP A 21 -3.90 0.33 -16.83
N GLU A 22 -4.71 1.37 -17.04
CA GLU A 22 -4.40 2.73 -16.57
C GLU A 22 -4.38 2.78 -15.04
N GLY A 23 -5.31 2.06 -14.39
CA GLY A 23 -5.32 1.88 -12.94
C GLY A 23 -4.06 1.19 -12.44
N ALA A 24 -3.59 0.16 -13.14
CA ALA A 24 -2.36 -0.55 -12.81
C ALA A 24 -1.12 0.35 -12.96
N GLU A 25 -1.06 1.18 -14.01
CA GLU A 25 0.03 2.13 -14.20
C GLU A 25 0.04 3.22 -13.12
N LYS A 26 -1.13 3.77 -12.79
CA LYS A 26 -1.27 4.74 -11.71
C LYS A 26 -0.86 4.14 -10.36
N LEU A 27 -1.23 2.88 -10.11
CA LEU A 27 -0.85 2.17 -8.89
C LEU A 27 0.67 1.98 -8.81
N ARG A 28 1.32 1.57 -9.91
CA ARG A 28 2.80 1.46 -9.98
C ARG A 28 3.49 2.78 -9.60
N ARG A 29 3.07 3.89 -10.21
CA ARG A 29 3.63 5.22 -9.91
C ARG A 29 3.40 5.64 -8.45
N THR A 30 2.19 5.40 -7.94
CA THR A 30 1.85 5.73 -6.54
C THR A 30 2.68 4.92 -5.56
N ARG A 31 2.83 3.62 -5.80
CA ARG A 31 3.71 2.74 -5.01
C ARG A 31 5.15 3.26 -4.99
N ASP A 32 5.68 3.69 -6.12
CA ASP A 32 7.06 4.18 -6.21
C ASP A 32 7.28 5.46 -5.41
N GLU A 33 6.32 6.37 -5.43
CA GLU A 33 6.35 7.57 -4.58
C GLU A 33 6.28 7.23 -3.09
N LEU A 34 5.40 6.30 -2.70
CA LEU A 34 5.25 5.87 -1.30
C LEU A 34 6.44 5.03 -0.80
N ALA A 35 7.13 4.31 -1.69
CA ALA A 35 8.31 3.52 -1.33
C ALA A 35 9.46 4.38 -0.81
N LYS A 36 9.51 5.68 -1.16
CA LYS A 36 10.48 6.66 -0.63
C LYS A 36 10.39 6.80 0.89
N LEU A 37 9.23 6.47 1.49
CA LEU A 37 9.01 6.46 2.94
C LEU A 37 9.51 5.19 3.63
N LYS A 38 10.10 4.24 2.89
CA LYS A 38 10.65 2.97 3.39
C LYS A 38 9.63 2.18 4.25
N PRO A 39 8.42 1.90 3.73
CA PRO A 39 7.47 1.08 4.46
C PRO A 39 7.99 -0.33 4.68
N ARG A 40 7.53 -0.98 5.75
CA ARG A 40 7.92 -2.35 6.08
C ARG A 40 7.31 -3.36 5.11
N PHE A 41 6.11 -3.07 4.62
CA PHE A 41 5.39 -3.87 3.64
C PHE A 41 4.31 -3.03 2.96
N PHE A 42 3.81 -3.58 1.85
CA PHE A 42 2.57 -3.18 1.21
C PHE A 42 1.60 -4.36 1.28
N SER A 43 0.32 -4.10 1.57
CA SER A 43 -0.75 -5.09 1.46
C SER A 43 -1.62 -4.79 0.25
N VAL A 44 -2.31 -5.82 -0.25
CA VAL A 44 -3.35 -5.69 -1.27
C VAL A 44 -4.61 -6.34 -0.71
N THR A 45 -5.71 -5.60 -0.71
CA THR A 45 -7.00 -6.13 -0.24
C THR A 45 -7.47 -7.25 -1.16
N PHE A 46 -8.00 -8.33 -0.58
CA PHE A 46 -8.68 -9.37 -1.32
C PHE A 46 -10.19 -9.11 -1.30
N GLY A 47 -10.79 -8.96 -2.48
CA GLY A 47 -12.22 -8.68 -2.60
C GLY A 47 -13.07 -9.75 -1.90
N ALA A 48 -14.12 -9.34 -1.21
CA ALA A 48 -15.04 -10.26 -0.54
C ALA A 48 -15.54 -11.33 -1.53
N GLY A 49 -15.55 -12.59 -1.09
CA GLY A 49 -15.92 -13.74 -1.93
C GLY A 49 -14.94 -14.08 -3.05
N GLY A 50 -13.76 -13.45 -3.11
CA GLY A 50 -12.77 -13.70 -4.17
C GLY A 50 -13.03 -12.93 -5.47
N SER A 51 -13.80 -11.86 -5.41
CA SER A 51 -14.15 -10.99 -6.56
C SER A 51 -12.95 -10.31 -7.26
N THR A 52 -11.74 -10.44 -6.73
CA THR A 52 -10.51 -9.88 -7.29
C THR A 52 -9.43 -10.95 -7.51
N ARG A 53 -9.83 -12.21 -7.66
CA ARG A 53 -8.93 -13.35 -7.87
C ARG A 53 -8.48 -13.51 -9.33
N GLU A 54 -9.24 -12.96 -10.27
CA GLU A 54 -9.00 -13.03 -11.73
C GLU A 54 -8.72 -11.65 -12.32
#